data_AF-A0A0W0F720-F1
#
_entry.id   AF-A0A0W0F720-F1
#
_cell.length_a   1.000
_cell.length_b   1.000
_cell.length_c   1.000
_cell.angle_alpha   90.00
_cell.angle_beta   90.00
_cell.angle_gamma   90.00
#
_symmetry.space_group_name_H-M   'P 1'
#
loop_
_entity.id
_entity.type
_entity.pdbx_description
1 polymer ?
#
loop_
_entity_poly.entity_id
_entity_poly.type
_entity_poly.pdbx_seq_one_letter_code
_entity_poly.pdbx_strand_id
1 'polypeptide(L)'
;MTMDANVFPLRGQIEKCSETKIVVDVYQADHIATILGLTQLRLILYTLLVGSDFNNGVLGIGPEIAYGLALASVGDNLISQYQQLSEEDGSEQLLNYLDQLKNDIVHELQNNKHKCLSCHFQKLAKELEQSNDFPTNWLSPLSFFIHLSTSWTHPHANPPDFGQCTS
;
A
#
# COMPACT_ATOMS: atom_id res chain seq x y z
N MET A 1 22.48 39.78 -9.99
CA MET A 1 21.03 40.01 -9.99
C MET A 1 20.49 39.33 -8.74
N THR A 2 20.49 40.05 -7.63
CA THR A 2 20.14 39.55 -6.29
C THR A 2 18.63 39.67 -6.14
N MET A 3 17.94 38.54 -5.96
CA MET A 3 16.51 38.54 -5.66
C MET A 3 16.28 39.10 -4.27
N ASP A 4 15.45 40.14 -4.24
CA ASP A 4 15.09 40.97 -3.11
C ASP A 4 14.45 40.20 -1.96
N ALA A 5 14.78 40.68 -0.77
CA ALA A 5 14.32 40.18 0.51
C ALA A 5 12.82 40.43 0.72
N ASN A 6 12.19 39.42 1.30
CA ASN A 6 11.02 39.44 2.18
C ASN A 6 10.66 40.84 2.75
N VAL A 7 9.59 41.43 2.22
CA VAL A 7 8.83 42.47 2.91
C VAL A 7 7.35 42.13 2.80
N PHE A 8 6.86 41.32 3.74
CA PHE A 8 5.42 41.21 4.00
C PHE A 8 5.04 42.34 4.96
N PRO A 9 4.14 43.27 4.59
CA PRO A 9 3.66 44.29 5.51
C PRO A 9 2.60 43.67 6.43
N LEU A 10 3.04 43.19 7.60
CA LEU A 10 2.14 42.73 8.66
C LEU A 10 1.49 43.93 9.37
N ARG A 11 0.33 44.34 8.87
CA ARG A 11 -0.71 45.04 9.63
C ARG A 11 -2.08 44.40 9.36
N GLY A 12 -2.15 43.10 9.57
CA GLY A 12 -3.41 42.37 9.73
C GLY A 12 -3.78 42.34 11.20
N GLN A 13 -5.00 42.73 11.53
CA GLN A 13 -5.57 42.56 12.86
C GLN A 13 -5.43 41.09 13.27
N ILE A 14 -4.91 40.83 14.47
CA ILE A 14 -4.84 39.49 15.04
C ILE A 14 -6.29 39.08 15.35
N GLU A 15 -6.94 38.42 14.39
CA GLU A 15 -8.18 37.71 14.66
C GLU A 15 -7.92 36.66 15.74
N LYS A 16 -8.81 36.64 16.73
CA LYS A 16 -8.78 35.73 17.87
C LYS A 16 -8.80 34.30 17.33
N CYS A 17 -7.65 33.63 17.36
CA CYS A 17 -7.54 32.22 17.01
C CYS A 17 -8.37 31.43 18.04
N SER A 18 -9.57 31.02 17.66
CA SER A 18 -10.42 30.18 18.48
C SER A 18 -9.75 28.81 18.62
N GLU A 19 -9.47 28.42 19.86
CA GLU A 19 -8.80 27.18 20.23
C GLU A 19 -9.60 25.97 19.70
N THR A 20 -9.19 25.42 18.56
CA THR A 20 -9.74 24.18 18.04
C THR A 20 -9.10 23.01 18.79
N LYS A 21 -9.88 22.35 19.63
CA LYS A 21 -9.47 21.11 20.29
C LYS A 21 -9.27 20.03 19.21
N ILE A 22 -8.02 19.72 18.91
CA ILE A 22 -7.65 18.65 17.99
C ILE A 22 -7.84 17.32 18.74
N VAL A 23 -8.74 16.47 18.25
CA VAL A 23 -8.89 15.09 18.68
C VAL A 23 -8.18 14.22 17.64
N VAL A 24 -7.27 13.36 18.08
CA VAL A 24 -6.50 12.45 17.23
C VAL A 24 -6.84 11.02 17.62
N ASP A 25 -7.31 10.23 16.65
CA ASP A 25 -7.46 8.80 16.80
C ASP A 25 -6.12 8.12 16.46
N VAL A 26 -5.59 7.36 17.41
CA VAL A 26 -4.31 6.68 17.27
C VAL A 26 -4.56 5.20 17.06
N TYR A 27 -4.09 4.67 15.93
CA TYR A 27 -4.15 3.25 15.60
C TYR A 27 -2.75 2.66 15.64
N GLN A 28 -2.58 1.57 16.37
CA GLN A 28 -1.31 0.84 16.43
C GLN A 28 -1.34 -0.32 15.44
N ALA A 29 -0.28 -0.45 14.64
CA ALA A 29 -0.16 -1.49 13.62
C ALA A 29 -0.28 -2.90 14.23
N ASP A 30 0.34 -3.15 15.39
CA ASP A 30 0.28 -4.44 16.07
C ASP A 30 -1.15 -4.80 16.51
N HIS A 31 -1.92 -3.81 16.98
CA HIS A 31 -3.33 -4.00 17.32
C HIS A 31 -4.19 -4.28 16.08
N ILE A 32 -3.96 -3.58 14.97
CA ILE A 32 -4.65 -3.85 13.70
C ILE A 32 -4.35 -5.29 13.25
N ALA A 33 -3.08 -5.68 13.26
CA ALA A 33 -2.67 -7.03 12.86
C ALA A 33 -3.29 -8.11 13.76
N THR A 34 -3.37 -7.86 15.07
CA THR A 34 -3.95 -8.80 16.04
C THR A 34 -5.47 -8.93 15.90
N ILE A 35 -6.17 -7.80 15.76
CA ILE A 35 -7.64 -7.77 15.76
C ILE A 35 -8.21 -8.18 14.40
N LEU A 36 -7.61 -7.69 13.31
CA LEU A 36 -8.08 -7.91 11.95
C LEU A 36 -7.31 -9.01 11.20
N GLY A 37 -6.22 -9.54 11.77
CA GLY A 37 -5.37 -10.48 11.04
C GLY A 37 -4.64 -9.86 9.84
N LEU A 38 -4.60 -8.53 9.76
CA LEU A 38 -4.00 -7.78 8.66
C LEU A 38 -2.59 -7.31 9.03
N THR A 39 -1.60 -8.10 8.64
CA THR A 39 -0.20 -7.67 8.65
C THR A 39 0.04 -6.61 7.58
N GLN A 40 1.19 -5.92 7.63
CA GLN A 40 1.57 -4.96 6.59
C GLN A 40 1.52 -5.58 5.18
N LEU A 41 1.97 -6.82 5.03
CA LEU A 41 1.96 -7.55 3.74
C LEU A 41 0.53 -7.75 3.23
N ARG A 42 -0.37 -8.15 4.12
CA ARG A 42 -1.79 -8.36 3.82
C ARG A 42 -2.51 -7.06 3.51
N LEU A 43 -2.13 -5.96 4.17
CA LEU A 43 -2.63 -4.62 3.85
C LEU A 43 -2.19 -4.17 2.47
N ILE A 44 -0.96 -4.47 2.06
CA ILE A 44 -0.49 -4.17 0.70
C ILE A 44 -1.29 -4.98 -0.33
N LEU A 45 -1.45 -6.29 -0.13
CA LEU A 45 -2.31 -7.10 -1.02
C LEU A 45 -3.75 -6.56 -1.07
N TYR A 46 -4.34 -6.26 0.09
CA TYR A 46 -5.67 -5.66 0.18
C TYR A 46 -5.77 -4.37 -0.65
N THR A 47 -4.76 -3.50 -0.56
CA THR A 47 -4.71 -2.22 -1.26
C THR A 47 -4.52 -2.42 -2.77
N LEU A 48 -3.74 -3.41 -3.19
CA LEU A 48 -3.59 -3.79 -4.60
C LEU A 48 -4.89 -4.31 -5.22
N LEU A 49 -5.71 -4.99 -4.41
CA LEU A 49 -7.00 -5.56 -4.80
C LEU A 49 -8.12 -4.51 -4.83
N VAL A 50 -8.27 -3.70 -3.79
CA VAL A 50 -9.34 -2.69 -3.68
C VAL A 50 -9.04 -1.43 -4.48
N GLY A 51 -7.76 -1.08 -4.56
CA GLY A 51 -7.29 0.19 -5.11
C GLY A 51 -6.85 1.18 -4.03
N SER A 52 -6.08 2.16 -4.48
CA SER A 52 -5.53 3.28 -3.72
C SER A 52 -5.28 4.45 -4.65
N ASP A 53 -4.70 5.52 -4.13
CA ASP A 53 -4.27 6.66 -4.94
C ASP A 53 -3.23 6.28 -6.01
N PHE A 54 -2.57 5.12 -5.87
CA PHE A 54 -1.56 4.62 -6.80
C PHE A 54 -2.08 3.57 -7.78
N ASN A 55 -3.28 3.01 -7.57
CA ASN A 55 -3.85 1.97 -8.43
C ASN A 55 -5.38 1.93 -8.37
N ASN A 56 -6.02 1.61 -9.49
CA ASN A 56 -7.50 1.49 -9.53
C ASN A 56 -8.04 0.20 -8.90
N GLY A 57 -7.18 -0.64 -8.30
CA GLY A 57 -7.55 -1.95 -7.81
C GLY A 57 -7.86 -2.93 -8.93
N VAL A 58 -8.61 -3.98 -8.57
CA VAL A 58 -9.06 -5.03 -9.46
C VAL A 58 -10.58 -4.92 -9.61
N LEU A 59 -11.05 -4.79 -10.84
CA LEU A 59 -12.48 -4.60 -11.12
C LEU A 59 -13.31 -5.75 -10.53
N GLY A 60 -14.34 -5.40 -9.76
CA GLY A 60 -15.24 -6.38 -9.13
C GLY A 60 -14.74 -6.94 -7.79
N ILE A 61 -13.50 -6.67 -7.39
CA ILE A 61 -13.02 -6.99 -6.03
C ILE A 61 -13.27 -5.79 -5.11
N GLY A 62 -14.29 -5.92 -4.25
CA GLY A 62 -14.57 -4.96 -3.19
C GLY A 62 -13.81 -5.25 -1.89
N PRO A 63 -13.92 -4.35 -0.88
CA PRO A 63 -13.29 -4.49 0.43
C PRO A 63 -13.48 -5.86 1.10
N GLU A 64 -14.69 -6.42 1.09
CA GLU A 64 -14.99 -7.69 1.76
C GLU A 64 -14.26 -8.88 1.11
N ILE A 65 -14.25 -8.91 -0.24
CA ILE A 65 -13.56 -9.96 -1.00
C ILE A 65 -12.06 -9.83 -0.81
N ALA A 66 -11.52 -8.60 -0.92
CA ALA A 66 -10.11 -8.33 -0.72
C ALA A 66 -9.64 -8.70 0.69
N TYR A 67 -10.44 -8.39 1.71
CA TYR A 67 -10.16 -8.77 3.09
C TYR A 67 -10.12 -10.30 3.26
N GLY A 68 -11.10 -11.02 2.70
CA GLY A 68 -11.09 -12.48 2.71
C GLY A 68 -9.90 -13.09 1.99
N LEU A 69 -9.51 -12.54 0.83
CA LEU A 69 -8.30 -12.96 0.11
C LEU A 69 -7.02 -12.67 0.89
N ALA A 70 -6.95 -11.53 1.58
CA ALA A 70 -5.83 -11.18 2.44
C ALA A 70 -5.70 -12.12 3.65
N LEU A 71 -6.82 -12.55 4.22
CA LEU A 71 -6.84 -13.55 5.31
C LEU A 71 -6.49 -14.97 4.82
N ALA A 72 -6.78 -15.29 3.56
CA ALA A 72 -6.45 -16.57 2.95
C ALA A 72 -4.94 -16.75 2.65
N SER A 73 -4.09 -15.81 3.06
CA SER A 73 -2.62 -15.88 2.92
C SER A 73 -2.10 -15.97 1.48
N VAL A 74 -2.94 -15.65 0.48
CA VAL A 74 -2.60 -15.83 -0.94
C VAL A 74 -1.40 -14.98 -1.38
N GLY A 75 -1.13 -13.85 -0.71
CA GLY A 75 0.01 -12.97 -0.99
C GLY A 75 0.96 -12.74 0.19
N ASP A 76 1.01 -13.63 1.18
CA ASP A 76 1.90 -13.45 2.35
C ASP A 76 3.39 -13.38 1.96
N ASN A 77 3.77 -13.92 0.79
CA ASN A 77 5.15 -13.88 0.26
C ASN A 77 5.37 -12.82 -0.83
N LEU A 78 4.39 -11.96 -1.10
CA LEU A 78 4.40 -11.02 -2.24
C LEU A 78 5.63 -10.12 -2.24
N ILE A 79 5.94 -9.49 -1.10
CA ILE A 79 7.04 -8.54 -1.02
C ILE A 79 8.39 -9.24 -1.12
N SER A 80 8.58 -10.34 -0.39
CA SER A 80 9.86 -11.07 -0.41
C SER A 80 10.18 -11.60 -1.80
N GLN A 81 9.17 -12.15 -2.51
CA GLN A 81 9.34 -12.65 -3.87
C GLN A 81 9.57 -11.50 -4.86
N TYR A 82 8.82 -10.40 -4.72
CA TYR A 82 9.03 -9.22 -5.56
C TYR A 82 10.46 -8.68 -5.43
N GLN A 83 10.95 -8.48 -4.21
CA GLN A 83 12.30 -7.94 -3.97
C GLN A 83 13.36 -8.85 -4.58
N GLN A 84 13.31 -10.15 -4.26
CA GLN A 84 14.28 -11.13 -4.76
C GLN A 84 14.31 -11.18 -6.30
N LEU A 85 13.14 -11.23 -6.95
CA LEU A 85 13.05 -11.35 -8.41
C LEU A 85 13.30 -10.03 -9.14
N SER A 86 13.11 -8.88 -8.47
CA SER A 86 13.40 -7.56 -9.04
C SER A 86 14.89 -7.24 -9.11
N GLU A 87 15.71 -7.84 -8.24
CA GLU A 87 17.16 -7.62 -8.18
C GLU A 87 17.93 -8.50 -9.19
N GLU A 88 17.43 -9.70 -9.49
CA GLU A 88 18.14 -10.73 -10.27
C GLU A 88 17.84 -10.69 -11.79
N ASP A 89 17.85 -9.52 -12.46
CA ASP A 89 17.61 -9.37 -13.93
C ASP A 89 16.35 -10.13 -14.46
N GLY A 90 15.47 -10.52 -13.54
CA GLY A 90 14.58 -11.70 -13.63
C GLY A 90 13.16 -11.33 -14.00
N SER A 91 13.00 -10.35 -14.89
CA SER A 91 11.69 -9.82 -15.29
C SER A 91 10.68 -10.91 -15.69
N GLU A 92 11.13 -11.96 -16.38
CA GLU A 92 10.29 -13.11 -16.76
C GLU A 92 9.85 -13.94 -15.53
N GLN A 93 10.73 -14.15 -14.56
CA GLN A 93 10.41 -14.90 -13.34
C GLN A 93 9.41 -14.13 -12.46
N LEU A 94 9.54 -12.80 -12.40
CA LEU A 94 8.58 -11.95 -11.71
C LEU A 94 7.20 -12.03 -12.36
N LEU A 95 7.11 -11.98 -13.69
CA LEU A 95 5.85 -12.14 -14.40
C LEU A 95 5.23 -13.53 -14.15
N ASN A 96 6.04 -14.59 -14.20
CA ASN A 96 5.59 -15.95 -13.88
C ASN A 96 5.07 -16.07 -12.44
N TYR A 97 5.74 -15.42 -11.48
CA TYR A 97 5.28 -15.38 -10.09
C TYR A 97 3.95 -14.65 -9.95
N LEU A 98 3.80 -13.50 -10.61
CA LEU A 98 2.55 -12.75 -10.59
C LEU A 98 1.41 -13.55 -11.24
N ASP A 99 1.66 -14.24 -12.36
CA ASP A 99 0.68 -15.14 -12.98
C ASP A 99 0.27 -16.28 -12.03
N GLN A 100 1.23 -16.86 -11.30
CA GLN A 100 0.93 -17.84 -10.26
C GLN A 100 0.05 -17.24 -9.16
N LEU A 101 0.37 -16.04 -8.69
CA LEU A 101 -0.41 -15.34 -7.67
C LEU A 101 -1.84 -15.04 -8.15
N LYS A 102 -1.99 -14.64 -9.42
CA LYS A 102 -3.31 -14.50 -10.06
C LYS A 102 -4.07 -15.82 -10.04
N ASN A 103 -3.43 -16.92 -10.40
CA ASN A 103 -4.06 -18.25 -10.36
C ASN A 103 -4.49 -18.65 -8.95
N ASP A 104 -3.67 -18.34 -7.93
CA ASP A 104 -4.00 -18.62 -6.53
C ASP A 104 -5.22 -17.79 -6.07
N ILE A 105 -5.29 -16.51 -6.46
CA ILE A 105 -6.45 -15.64 -6.19
C ILE A 105 -7.71 -16.18 -6.88
N VAL A 106 -7.62 -16.52 -8.16
CA VAL A 106 -8.73 -17.08 -8.96
C VAL A 106 -9.21 -18.39 -8.33
N HIS A 107 -8.29 -19.28 -7.94
CA HIS A 107 -8.62 -20.54 -7.32
C HIS A 107 -9.30 -20.34 -5.95
N GLU A 108 -8.85 -19.36 -5.16
CA GLU A 108 -9.49 -19.03 -3.88
C GLU A 108 -10.90 -18.46 -4.09
N LEU A 109 -11.12 -17.62 -5.10
CA LEU A 109 -12.45 -17.12 -5.46
C LEU A 109 -13.40 -18.24 -5.93
N GLN A 110 -12.88 -19.23 -6.64
CA GLN A 110 -13.67 -20.36 -7.16
C GLN A 110 -14.04 -21.38 -6.09
N ASN A 111 -13.10 -21.70 -5.20
CA ASN A 111 -13.21 -22.84 -4.30
C ASN A 111 -13.40 -22.44 -2.83
N ASN A 112 -13.02 -21.21 -2.47
CA ASN A 112 -12.99 -20.71 -1.09
C ASN A 112 -12.33 -21.73 -0.15
N LYS A 113 -11.14 -22.20 -0.55
CA LYS A 113 -10.45 -23.33 0.11
C LYS A 113 -10.16 -23.00 1.57
N HIS A 114 -9.82 -21.76 1.87
CA HIS A 114 -9.47 -21.30 3.20
C HIS A 114 -10.70 -20.85 4.01
N LYS A 115 -11.89 -20.81 3.40
CA LYS A 115 -13.16 -20.40 4.03
C LYS A 115 -13.13 -18.97 4.57
N CYS A 116 -12.30 -18.11 3.97
CA CYS A 116 -12.18 -16.71 4.35
C CYS A 116 -13.18 -15.80 3.59
N LEU A 117 -13.81 -16.33 2.53
CA LEU A 117 -14.83 -15.62 1.76
C LEU A 117 -16.24 -16.04 2.23
N SER A 118 -17.21 -15.12 2.12
CA SER A 118 -18.61 -15.37 2.47
C SER A 118 -19.31 -16.33 1.49
N CYS A 119 -18.89 -16.35 0.22
CA CYS A 119 -19.39 -17.25 -0.82
C CYS A 119 -18.35 -17.44 -1.93
N HIS A 120 -18.69 -18.26 -2.93
CA HIS A 120 -17.88 -18.47 -4.13
C HIS A 120 -18.19 -17.40 -5.18
N PHE A 121 -17.14 -16.83 -5.79
CA PHE A 121 -17.25 -15.76 -6.78
C PHE A 121 -16.87 -16.25 -8.18
N GLN A 122 -17.55 -17.28 -8.67
CA GLN A 122 -17.20 -17.97 -9.93
C GLN A 122 -17.18 -17.05 -11.16
N LYS A 123 -18.13 -16.10 -11.25
CA LYS A 123 -18.20 -15.16 -12.37
C LYS A 123 -16.97 -14.25 -12.37
N LEU A 124 -16.68 -13.65 -11.23
CA LEU A 124 -15.52 -12.78 -11.04
C LEU A 124 -14.22 -13.54 -11.32
N ALA A 125 -14.08 -14.77 -10.84
CA ALA A 125 -12.90 -15.58 -11.08
C ALA A 125 -12.63 -15.79 -12.58
N LYS A 126 -13.66 -16.06 -13.39
CA LYS A 126 -13.54 -16.19 -14.85
C LYS A 126 -13.17 -14.88 -15.54
N GLU A 127 -13.75 -13.77 -15.08
CA GLU A 127 -13.42 -12.42 -15.60
C GLU A 127 -11.96 -12.06 -15.31
N LEU A 128 -11.46 -12.41 -14.12
CA LEU A 128 -10.05 -12.20 -13.75
C LEU A 128 -9.10 -13.08 -14.54
N GLU A 129 -9.43 -14.35 -14.73
CA GLU A 129 -8.65 -15.28 -15.55
C GLU A 129 -8.43 -14.72 -16.97
N GLN A 130 -9.49 -14.14 -17.56
CA GLN A 130 -9.49 -13.53 -18.90
C GLN A 130 -8.86 -12.13 -18.95
N SER A 131 -8.57 -11.51 -17.82
CA SER A 131 -7.97 -10.18 -17.78
C SER A 131 -6.49 -10.22 -18.19
N ASN A 132 -6.10 -9.37 -19.13
CA ASN A 132 -4.70 -9.22 -19.55
C ASN A 132 -3.94 -8.18 -18.72
N ASP A 133 -4.65 -7.25 -18.07
CA ASP A 133 -4.04 -6.16 -17.30
C ASP A 133 -3.68 -6.60 -15.88
N PHE A 134 -4.49 -7.50 -15.32
CA PHE A 134 -4.25 -8.10 -14.01
C PHE A 134 -3.40 -9.37 -14.16
N PRO A 135 -2.31 -9.53 -13.39
CA PRO A 135 -1.81 -8.66 -12.31
C PRO A 135 -0.66 -7.71 -12.70
N THR A 136 -0.31 -7.59 -13.99
CA THR A 136 0.83 -6.79 -14.47
C THR A 136 0.73 -5.31 -14.06
N ASN A 137 -0.49 -4.79 -13.91
CA ASN A 137 -0.76 -3.45 -13.38
C ASN A 137 -0.30 -3.21 -11.94
N TRP A 138 0.12 -4.25 -11.20
CA TRP A 138 0.62 -4.15 -9.82
C TRP A 138 2.10 -3.79 -9.70
N LEU A 139 2.88 -3.86 -10.78
CA LEU A 139 4.33 -3.59 -10.73
C LEU A 139 4.65 -2.16 -10.25
N SER A 140 3.95 -1.15 -10.78
CA SER A 140 4.20 0.25 -10.39
C SER A 140 3.75 0.57 -8.96
N PRO A 141 2.58 0.12 -8.48
CA PRO A 141 2.19 0.31 -7.08
C PRO A 141 3.10 -0.46 -6.10
N LEU A 142 3.50 -1.68 -6.44
CA LEU A 142 4.40 -2.48 -5.60
C LEU A 142 5.76 -1.81 -5.40
N SER A 143 6.35 -1.27 -6.48
CA SER A 143 7.62 -0.54 -6.37
C SER A 143 7.48 0.68 -5.46
N PHE A 144 6.33 1.36 -5.45
CA PHE A 144 6.07 2.49 -4.57
C PHE A 144 5.99 2.07 -3.09
N PHE A 145 5.27 0.98 -2.78
CA PHE A 145 5.17 0.48 -1.40
C PHE A 145 6.51 -0.02 -0.85
N ILE A 146 7.36 -0.57 -1.72
CA ILE A 146 8.66 -1.16 -1.33
C ILE A 146 9.76 -0.11 -1.28
N HIS A 147 9.78 0.83 -2.22
CA HIS A 147 10.78 1.89 -2.33
C HIS A 147 10.17 3.27 -2.11
N LEU A 148 9.60 3.48 -0.93
CA LEU A 148 9.10 4.80 -0.52
C LEU A 148 10.25 5.82 -0.62
N SER A 149 10.14 6.73 -1.58
CA SER A 149 11.03 7.89 -1.70
C SER A 149 10.77 8.81 -0.51
N THR A 150 11.45 8.58 0.61
CA THR A 150 11.39 9.49 1.74
C THR A 150 12.38 10.63 1.55
N SER A 151 12.09 11.81 2.07
CA SER A 151 12.94 13.01 1.97
C SER A 151 14.35 12.84 2.57
N TRP A 152 14.63 11.69 3.20
CA TRP A 152 15.86 11.36 3.91
C TRP A 152 16.78 10.40 3.14
N THR A 153 16.44 9.98 1.92
CA THR A 153 17.25 9.03 1.14
C THR A 153 18.49 9.65 0.46
N HIS A 154 18.84 10.90 0.76
CA HIS A 154 20.14 11.47 0.36
C HIS A 154 21.26 10.99 1.29
N PRO A 155 22.29 10.25 0.81
CA PRO A 155 23.37 9.71 1.65
C PRO A 155 24.30 10.74 2.30
N HIS A 156 23.99 12.04 2.26
CA HIS A 156 24.89 13.11 2.72
C HIS A 156 24.22 14.23 3.53
N ALA A 157 22.94 14.11 3.89
CA ALA A 157 22.35 15.06 4.83
C ALA A 157 22.57 14.54 6.25
N ASN A 158 23.59 15.09 6.94
CA ASN A 158 23.64 14.98 8.40
C ASN A 158 22.27 15.39 8.95
N PRO A 159 21.70 14.66 9.93
CA PRO A 159 20.48 15.12 10.58
C PRO A 159 20.73 16.54 11.12
N PRO A 160 19.75 17.45 11.00
CA PRO A 160 19.89 18.77 11.61
C PRO A 160 20.16 18.56 13.10
N ASP A 161 21.31 19.06 13.54
CA ASP A 161 21.70 19.10 14.95
C ASP A 161 20.61 19.90 15.67
N PHE A 162 19.70 19.19 16.34
CA PHE A 162 18.77 19.80 17.29
C PHE A 162 19.62 20.19 18.49
N GLY A 163 20.31 21.32 18.33
CA GLY A 163 21.15 21.92 19.34
C GLY A 163 20.44 21.85 20.69
N GLN A 164 21.15 21.26 21.65
CA GLN A 164 20.71 21.10 23.02
C GLN A 164 20.04 22.39 23.49
N CYS A 165 18.71 22.34 23.67
CA CYS A 165 18.00 23.32 24.47
C CYS A 165 18.47 23.12 25.91
N THR A 166 19.58 23.78 26.24
CA THR A 166 20.03 23.92 27.61
C THR A 166 19.06 24.85 28.33
N SER A 167 18.55 24.34 29.46
CA SER A 167 17.55 24.98 30.32
C SER A 167 18.10 26.21 31.05
#